data_AF-V5GUQ4-F1
#
_entry.id   AF-V5GUQ4-F1
#
_cell.length_a   1.000
_cell.length_b   1.000
_cell.length_c   1.000
_cell.angle_alpha   90.00
_cell.angle_beta   90.00
_cell.angle_gamma   90.00
#
_symmetry.space_group_name_H-M   'P 1'
#
loop_
_entity.id
_entity.type
_entity.pdbx_description
1 polymer ?
#
loop_
_entity_poly.entity_id
_entity_poly.type
_entity_poly.pdbx_seq_one_letter_code
_entity_poly.pdbx_strand_id
1 'polypeptide(L)'
;NGMQDITQYFGSSEKLCVENLFKRDSLLRESQLVIDWLECNAADKNDDVLHFSDSSVGWENTLHQLQFAENIAFGSSRKIVSQMDPDAPHYEKKPLHDLDMEDEAHLSKRIFTEIRCGKLEEAQKLCRQCGHSWRAA
;
A
#
# COMPACT_ATOMS: atom_id res chain seq x y z
N ASN A 1 -40.59 11.93 -1.98
CA ASN A 1 -39.62 12.46 -0.99
C ASN A 1 -38.14 12.25 -1.32
N GLY A 2 -37.73 11.39 -2.27
CA GLY A 2 -36.30 11.22 -2.61
C GLY A 2 -35.62 12.38 -3.35
N MET A 3 -36.37 13.23 -4.05
CA MET A 3 -35.81 14.39 -4.77
C MET A 3 -35.39 15.56 -3.85
N GLN A 4 -35.87 15.62 -2.60
CA GLN A 4 -35.48 16.69 -1.66
C GLN A 4 -34.14 16.40 -0.96
N ASP A 5 -33.79 15.12 -0.77
CA ASP A 5 -32.50 14.73 -0.18
C ASP A 5 -31.33 14.99 -1.15
N ILE A 6 -31.51 14.82 -2.47
CA ILE A 6 -30.42 15.04 -3.46
C ILE A 6 -30.01 16.52 -3.53
N THR A 7 -30.97 17.44 -3.43
CA THR A 7 -30.71 18.89 -3.45
C THR A 7 -30.01 19.38 -2.17
N GLN A 8 -30.12 18.64 -1.06
CA GLN A 8 -29.54 19.02 0.23
C GLN A 8 -28.00 18.94 0.26
N TYR A 9 -27.41 18.11 -0.59
CA TYR A 9 -25.95 17.87 -0.60
C TYR A 9 -25.22 18.53 -1.77
N PHE A 10 -25.94 19.23 -2.65
CA PHE A 10 -25.35 19.91 -3.79
C PHE A 10 -24.43 21.05 -3.32
N GLY A 11 -23.13 20.96 -3.64
CA GLY A 11 -22.12 21.93 -3.21
C GLY A 11 -21.48 21.64 -1.84
N SER A 12 -21.86 20.55 -1.15
CA SER A 12 -21.17 20.08 0.06
C SER A 12 -20.02 19.15 -0.28
N SER A 13 -19.01 19.05 0.59
CA SER A 13 -17.92 18.08 0.41
C SER A 13 -18.42 16.65 0.62
N GLU A 14 -17.86 15.70 -0.12
CA GLU A 14 -18.19 14.27 0.02
C GLU A 14 -18.01 13.78 1.47
N LYS A 15 -16.97 14.28 2.15
CA LYS A 15 -16.73 14.02 3.57
C LYS A 15 -17.95 14.37 4.44
N LEU A 16 -18.52 15.56 4.26
CA LEU A 16 -19.69 16.00 5.02
C LEU A 16 -20.93 15.16 4.68
N CYS A 17 -21.09 14.75 3.43
CA CYS A 17 -22.17 13.86 3.01
C CYS A 17 -22.08 12.50 3.72
N VAL A 18 -20.88 11.90 3.76
CA VAL A 18 -20.63 10.62 4.45
C VAL A 18 -20.87 10.74 5.95
N GLU A 19 -20.36 11.79 6.60
CA GLU A 19 -20.58 12.03 8.03
C GLU A 19 -22.08 12.14 8.38
N ASN A 20 -22.86 12.82 7.53
CA ASN A 20 -24.30 12.95 7.72
C ASN A 20 -25.04 11.63 7.49
N LEU A 21 -24.59 10.81 6.54
CA LEU A 21 -25.13 9.47 6.31
C LEU A 21 -24.91 8.58 7.53
N PHE A 22 -23.70 8.58 8.10
CA PHE A 22 -23.38 7.86 9.34
C PHE A 22 -24.26 8.29 10.53
N LYS A 23 -24.68 9.55 10.61
CA LYS A 23 -25.59 10.03 11.66
C LYS A 23 -27.04 9.57 11.44
N ARG A 24 -27.51 9.54 10.19
CA ARG A 24 -28.90 9.17 9.86
C ARG A 24 -29.14 7.66 9.89
N ASP A 25 -28.19 6.87 9.40
CA ASP A 25 -28.38 5.44 9.18
C ASP A 25 -27.79 4.59 10.33
N SER A 26 -28.64 3.84 11.04
CA SER A 26 -28.22 2.94 12.11
C SER A 26 -27.54 1.67 11.59
N LEU A 27 -27.97 1.14 10.46
CA LEU A 27 -27.38 -0.07 9.86
C LEU A 27 -25.93 0.18 9.46
N LEU A 28 -25.64 1.38 8.93
CA LEU A 28 -24.28 1.76 8.57
C LEU A 28 -23.37 1.81 9.80
N ARG A 29 -23.85 2.37 10.93
CA ARG A 29 -23.09 2.39 12.19
C ARG A 29 -22.89 1.00 12.77
N GLU A 30 -23.92 0.16 12.76
CA GLU A 30 -23.82 -1.23 13.22
C GLU A 30 -22.82 -2.03 12.36
N SER A 31 -22.85 -1.83 11.04
CA SER A 31 -21.89 -2.43 10.12
C SER A 31 -20.45 -1.97 10.41
N GLN A 32 -20.25 -0.68 10.71
CA GLN A 32 -18.94 -0.15 11.11
C GLN A 32 -18.44 -0.79 12.40
N LEU A 33 -19.29 -0.98 13.41
CA LEU A 33 -18.90 -1.67 14.65
C LEU A 33 -18.45 -3.11 14.40
N VAL A 34 -19.10 -3.81 13.46
CA VAL A 34 -18.68 -5.16 13.05
C VAL A 34 -17.32 -5.12 12.34
N ILE A 35 -17.08 -4.12 11.48
CA ILE A 35 -15.78 -3.92 10.83
C ILE A 35 -14.69 -3.65 11.88
N ASP A 36 -14.91 -2.70 12.78
CA ASP A 36 -13.97 -2.33 13.84
C ASP A 36 -13.61 -3.57 14.70
N TRP A 37 -14.60 -4.38 15.05
CA TRP A 37 -14.39 -5.63 15.77
C TRP A 37 -13.56 -6.66 14.97
N LEU A 38 -13.81 -6.79 13.67
CA LEU A 38 -13.04 -7.67 12.79
C LEU A 38 -11.59 -7.18 12.62
N GLU A 39 -11.36 -5.88 12.56
CA GLU A 39 -10.04 -5.26 12.49
C GLU A 39 -9.26 -5.48 13.79
N CYS A 40 -9.89 -5.31 14.95
CA CYS A 40 -9.31 -5.66 16.26
C CYS A 40 -8.90 -7.15 16.31
N ASN A 41 -9.81 -8.05 15.91
CA ASN A 41 -9.49 -9.49 15.86
C ASN A 41 -8.35 -9.83 14.89
N ALA A 42 -8.21 -9.09 13.79
CA ALA A 42 -7.11 -9.26 12.86
C ALA A 42 -5.79 -8.74 13.46
N ALA A 43 -5.83 -7.61 14.17
CA ALA A 43 -4.69 -7.04 14.86
C ALA A 43 -4.13 -7.99 15.94
N ASP A 44 -5.00 -8.66 16.69
CA ASP A 44 -4.61 -9.62 17.74
C ASP A 44 -3.94 -10.89 17.18
N LYS A 45 -4.25 -11.26 15.94
CA LYS A 45 -3.64 -12.43 15.27
C LYS A 45 -2.32 -12.10 14.57
N ASN A 46 -1.98 -10.83 14.45
CA ASN A 46 -0.79 -10.39 13.74
C ASN A 46 0.43 -10.42 14.67
N ASP A 47 1.11 -11.56 14.72
CA ASP A 47 2.30 -11.79 15.57
C ASP A 47 3.63 -11.55 14.81
N ASP A 48 3.58 -11.41 13.48
CA ASP A 48 4.79 -11.28 12.66
C ASP A 48 5.32 -9.84 12.70
N VAL A 49 6.31 -9.56 13.54
CA VAL A 49 7.13 -8.33 13.43
C VAL A 49 8.17 -8.54 12.33
N LEU A 50 7.79 -8.27 11.08
CA LEU A 50 8.74 -8.20 9.98
C LEU A 50 9.54 -6.90 10.11
N HIS A 51 10.84 -7.02 10.41
CA HIS A 51 11.77 -5.90 10.38
C HIS A 51 12.22 -5.66 8.94
N PHE A 52 11.75 -4.58 8.34
CA PHE A 52 12.31 -4.07 7.09
C PHE A 52 13.55 -3.26 7.42
N SER A 53 14.61 -3.42 6.64
CA SER A 53 15.75 -2.51 6.70
C SER A 53 15.27 -1.10 6.38
N ASP A 54 15.84 -0.10 7.04
CA ASP A 54 15.56 1.31 6.80
C ASP A 54 16.24 1.72 5.47
N SER A 55 15.79 1.13 4.37
CA SER A 55 16.36 1.38 3.05
C SER A 55 15.79 2.70 2.53
N SER A 56 16.64 3.71 2.45
CA SER A 56 16.25 5.04 1.96
C SER A 56 15.76 5.04 0.50
N VAL A 57 15.95 3.95 -0.25
CA VAL A 57 15.61 3.83 -1.68
C VAL A 57 14.97 2.46 -1.93
N GLY A 58 13.80 2.45 -2.58
CA GLY A 58 13.17 1.23 -3.05
C GLY A 58 13.96 0.58 -4.19
N TRP A 59 13.96 -0.76 -4.23
CA TRP A 59 14.67 -1.58 -5.23
C TRP A 59 16.18 -1.30 -5.33
N GLU A 60 16.85 -1.25 -4.19
CA GLU A 60 18.28 -0.93 -4.09
C GLU A 60 19.15 -1.86 -4.96
N ASN A 61 18.83 -3.16 -5.01
CA ASN A 61 19.61 -4.12 -5.79
C ASN A 61 19.43 -3.90 -7.30
N THR A 62 18.21 -3.59 -7.73
CA THR A 62 17.87 -3.25 -9.13
C THR A 62 18.57 -1.97 -9.55
N LEU A 63 18.56 -0.94 -8.70
CA LEU A 63 19.28 0.31 -8.95
C LEU A 63 20.79 0.08 -9.08
N HIS A 64 21.38 -0.67 -8.14
CA HIS A 64 22.80 -0.99 -8.17
C HIS A 64 23.17 -1.77 -9.45
N GLN A 65 22.35 -2.74 -9.86
CA GLN A 65 22.60 -3.48 -11.10
C GLN A 65 22.51 -2.58 -12.34
N LEU A 66 21.61 -1.59 -12.37
CA LEU A 66 21.50 -0.65 -13.48
C LEU A 66 22.68 0.33 -13.55
N GLN A 67 23.18 0.80 -12.41
CA GLN A 67 24.29 1.75 -12.36
C GLN A 67 25.63 1.09 -12.66
N PHE A 68 25.85 -0.15 -12.23
CA PHE A 68 27.13 -0.85 -12.32
C PHE A 68 27.13 -2.01 -13.32
N ALA A 69 26.17 -2.07 -14.24
CA ALA A 69 25.94 -3.18 -15.18
C ALA A 69 27.21 -3.70 -15.89
N GLU A 70 28.18 -2.84 -16.19
CA GLU A 70 29.44 -3.19 -16.87
C GLU A 70 30.54 -3.75 -15.96
N ASN A 71 30.44 -3.56 -14.63
CA ASN A 71 31.47 -3.91 -13.64
C ASN A 71 31.07 -5.05 -12.68
N ILE A 72 29.88 -5.63 -12.81
CA ILE A 72 29.40 -6.67 -11.90
C ILE A 72 29.85 -8.05 -12.40
N ALA A 73 30.74 -8.71 -11.66
CA ALA A 73 31.22 -10.06 -11.94
C ALA A 73 30.11 -11.14 -11.85
N PHE A 74 29.06 -10.87 -11.06
CA PHE A 74 27.87 -11.72 -10.88
C PHE A 74 26.59 -10.90 -11.12
N GLY A 75 26.33 -10.50 -12.36
CA GLY A 75 25.08 -9.84 -12.72
C GLY A 75 23.90 -10.81 -12.66
N SER A 76 22.67 -10.30 -12.55
CA SER A 76 21.48 -11.14 -12.72
C SER A 76 21.54 -11.83 -14.09
N SER A 77 21.28 -13.14 -14.11
CA SER A 77 21.29 -13.95 -15.34
C SER A 77 20.23 -13.52 -16.36
N ARG A 78 19.23 -12.74 -15.92
CA ARG A 78 18.10 -12.26 -16.73
C ARG A 78 18.16 -10.75 -16.93
N LYS A 79 17.56 -10.30 -18.04
CA LYS A 79 17.37 -8.87 -18.33
C LYS A 79 16.33 -8.30 -17.36
N ILE A 80 16.77 -7.40 -16.47
CA ILE A 80 15.91 -6.65 -15.55
C ILE A 80 15.37 -5.37 -16.19
N VAL A 81 14.43 -4.70 -15.52
CA VAL A 81 13.89 -3.38 -15.92
C VAL A 81 15.00 -2.36 -16.18
N SER A 82 14.81 -1.47 -17.14
CA SER A 82 15.76 -0.38 -17.44
C SER A 82 15.42 0.94 -16.75
N GLN A 83 14.21 1.07 -16.22
CA GLN A 83 13.72 2.27 -15.53
C GLN A 83 13.28 1.92 -14.10
N MET A 84 13.29 2.93 -13.23
CA MET A 84 13.03 2.80 -11.78
C MET A 84 11.67 3.38 -11.37
N ASP A 85 10.83 3.80 -12.32
CA ASP A 85 9.45 4.17 -12.00
C ASP A 85 8.63 2.92 -11.63
N PRO A 86 7.57 3.08 -10.81
CA PRO A 86 6.82 1.95 -10.26
C PRO A 86 6.11 1.10 -11.34
N ASP A 87 5.87 1.66 -12.53
CA ASP A 87 5.18 1.00 -13.63
C ASP A 87 6.15 0.28 -14.59
N ALA A 88 7.46 0.49 -14.46
CA ALA A 88 8.49 -0.11 -15.32
C ALA A 88 8.38 -1.62 -15.47
N PRO A 89 8.15 -2.41 -14.40
CA PRO A 89 7.97 -3.86 -14.54
C PRO A 89 6.78 -4.24 -15.44
N HIS A 90 5.72 -3.41 -15.43
CA HIS A 90 4.49 -3.68 -16.18
C HIS A 90 4.67 -3.42 -17.68
N TYR A 91 5.11 -2.22 -18.07
CA TYR A 91 5.19 -1.87 -19.49
C TYR A 91 6.44 -2.43 -20.17
N GLU A 92 7.57 -2.60 -19.47
CA GLU A 92 8.76 -3.23 -20.04
C GLU A 92 8.64 -4.76 -20.10
N LYS A 93 7.74 -5.34 -19.30
CA LYS A 93 7.58 -6.80 -19.13
C LYS A 93 8.89 -7.48 -18.70
N LYS A 94 9.67 -6.80 -17.85
CA LYS A 94 10.91 -7.30 -17.28
C LYS A 94 10.79 -7.35 -15.75
N PRO A 95 11.41 -8.35 -15.10
CA PRO A 95 11.42 -8.44 -13.65
C PRO A 95 12.39 -7.45 -13.02
N LEU A 96 12.22 -7.22 -11.71
CA LEU A 96 13.22 -6.61 -10.85
C LEU A 96 14.34 -7.63 -10.55
N HIS A 97 15.36 -7.18 -9.81
CA HIS A 97 16.31 -8.08 -9.18
C HIS A 97 15.59 -9.11 -8.29
N ASP A 98 16.09 -10.35 -8.19
CA ASP A 98 15.42 -11.44 -7.44
C ASP A 98 15.15 -11.07 -5.97
N LEU A 99 16.15 -10.48 -5.30
CA LEU A 99 16.02 -10.00 -3.92
C LEU A 99 14.93 -8.92 -3.79
N ASP A 100 14.92 -7.93 -4.68
CA ASP A 100 13.92 -6.87 -4.63
C ASP A 100 12.50 -7.41 -4.94
N MET A 101 12.38 -8.44 -5.78
CA MET A 101 11.09 -9.10 -6.02
C MET A 101 10.56 -9.81 -4.77
N GLU A 102 11.44 -10.46 -4.02
CA GLU A 102 11.09 -11.12 -2.77
C GLU A 102 10.68 -10.09 -1.71
N ASP A 103 11.48 -9.02 -1.56
CA ASP A 103 11.19 -7.90 -0.65
C ASP A 103 9.85 -7.23 -0.99
N GLU A 104 9.56 -7.03 -2.28
CA GLU A 104 8.27 -6.51 -2.75
C GLU A 104 7.09 -7.39 -2.35
N ALA A 105 7.23 -8.71 -2.44
CA ALA A 105 6.19 -9.65 -2.07
C ALA A 105 5.94 -9.63 -0.55
N HIS A 106 7.02 -9.60 0.25
CA HIS A 106 6.94 -9.48 1.70
C HIS A 106 6.32 -8.15 2.14
N LEU A 107 6.75 -7.04 1.54
CA LEU A 107 6.22 -5.71 1.81
C LEU A 107 4.74 -5.62 1.46
N SER A 108 4.34 -6.13 0.28
CA SER A 108 2.93 -6.14 -0.15
C SER A 108 2.05 -6.94 0.80
N LYS A 109 2.53 -8.12 1.24
CA LYS A 109 1.84 -8.93 2.25
C LYS A 109 1.70 -8.17 3.56
N ARG A 110 2.74 -7.47 4.01
CA ARG A 110 2.71 -6.70 5.25
C ARG A 110 1.72 -5.54 5.18
N ILE A 111 1.80 -4.72 4.12
CA ILE A 111 0.89 -3.60 3.90
C ILE A 111 -0.56 -4.09 3.90
N PHE A 112 -0.84 -5.19 3.20
CA PHE A 112 -2.17 -5.78 3.19
C PHE A 112 -2.63 -6.20 4.58
N THR A 113 -1.76 -6.83 5.38
CA THR A 113 -2.08 -7.18 6.77
C THR A 113 -2.40 -5.95 7.61
N GLU A 114 -1.61 -4.87 7.52
CA GLU A 114 -1.87 -3.63 8.27
C GLU A 114 -3.22 -3.01 7.89
N ILE A 115 -3.55 -2.98 6.59
CA ILE A 115 -4.86 -2.53 6.10
C ILE A 115 -5.99 -3.39 6.68
N ARG A 116 -5.82 -4.72 6.71
CA ARG A 116 -6.82 -5.64 7.29
C ARG A 116 -6.99 -5.49 8.81
N CYS A 117 -6.00 -4.92 9.48
CA CYS A 117 -6.04 -4.61 10.91
C CYS A 117 -6.56 -3.19 11.21
N GLY A 118 -7.02 -2.43 10.20
CA GLY A 118 -7.43 -1.03 10.35
C GLY A 118 -6.27 -0.04 10.55
N LYS A 119 -5.02 -0.48 10.45
CA LYS A 119 -3.80 0.31 10.73
C LYS A 119 -3.30 1.05 9.48
N LEU A 120 -4.16 1.89 8.91
CA LEU A 120 -3.87 2.59 7.65
C LEU A 120 -2.66 3.55 7.76
N GLU A 121 -2.51 4.24 8.89
CA GLU A 121 -1.39 5.15 9.12
C GLU A 121 -0.04 4.41 9.17
N GLU A 122 -0.01 3.24 9.83
CA GLU A 122 1.20 2.40 9.89
C GLU A 122 1.52 1.80 8.51
N ALA A 123 0.51 1.39 7.75
CA ALA A 123 0.70 0.95 6.37
C ALA A 123 1.32 2.06 5.50
N GLN A 124 0.83 3.30 5.61
CA GLN A 124 1.40 4.46 4.90
C GLN A 124 2.83 4.77 5.35
N LYS A 125 3.10 4.71 6.66
CA LYS A 125 4.44 4.94 7.22
C LYS A 125 5.42 3.90 6.70
N LEU A 126 5.03 2.62 6.68
CA LEU A 126 5.83 1.53 6.13
C LEU A 126 6.17 1.76 4.65
N CYS A 127 5.19 2.15 3.84
CA CYS A 127 5.42 2.51 2.44
C CYS A 127 6.47 3.63 2.30
N ARG A 128 6.42 4.68 3.13
CA ARG A 128 7.40 5.77 3.09
C ARG A 128 8.80 5.31 3.53
N GLN A 129 8.89 4.47 4.57
CA GLN A 129 10.15 3.95 5.08
C GLN A 129 10.87 3.07 4.05
N CYS A 130 10.13 2.26 3.29
CA CYS A 130 10.69 1.45 2.21
C CYS A 130 10.95 2.24 0.90
N GLY A 131 10.82 3.58 0.90
CA GLY A 131 11.03 4.40 -0.29
C GLY A 131 9.90 4.33 -1.33
N HIS A 132 8.74 3.76 -1.00
CA HIS A 132 7.58 3.64 -1.87
C HIS A 132 6.55 4.75 -1.61
N SER A 133 6.99 6.01 -1.73
CA SER A 133 6.13 7.19 -1.55
C SER A 133 4.88 7.16 -2.43
N TRP A 134 4.98 6.55 -3.62
CA TRP A 134 3.86 6.35 -4.55
C TRP A 134 2.78 5.39 -4.02
N ARG A 135 3.13 4.43 -3.14
CA ARG A 135 2.15 3.58 -2.43
C ARG A 135 1.53 4.26 -1.22
N ALA A 136 2.18 5.30 -0.69
CA ALA A 136 1.73 6.02 0.49
C ALA A 136 0.83 7.22 0.18
N ALA A 137 0.80 7.67 -1.08
CA ALA A 137 0.00 8.78 -1.60
C ALA A 137 -1.46 8.36 -1.79
#